data_AF-A0A2H8TKV5-F1
#
_entry.id   AF-A0A2H8TKV5-F1
#
_cell.length_a   1.000
_cell.length_b   1.000
_cell.length_c   1.000
_cell.angle_alpha   90.00
_cell.angle_beta   90.00
_cell.angle_gamma   90.00
#
_symmetry.space_group_name_H-M   'P 1'
#
loop_
_entity.id
_entity.type
_entity.pdbx_description
1 polymer ?
#
loop_
_entity_poly.entity_id
_entity_poly.type
_entity_poly.pdbx_seq_one_letter_code
_entity_poly.pdbx_strand_id
1 'polypeptide(L)'
;FYRWHAYIDDIFQEFKATIPSYNTQNLGFDNVRVQSVEVSGTGLPRNEFSTFWQQSDVDLSRGLDFLPRESVFARFTHLQHAPFNYKITIENNGNQRVGTVRIFLGPRFDERGLP
;
A
#
# COMPACT_ATOMS: atom_id res chain seq x y z
N PHE A 1 3.45 -5.68 -20.59
CA PHE A 1 4.03 -5.80 -19.24
C PHE A 1 3.15 -6.64 -18.30
N TYR A 2 1.97 -6.16 -17.88
CA TYR A 2 1.14 -6.82 -16.86
C TYR A 2 0.65 -8.23 -17.21
N ARG A 3 0.20 -8.48 -18.46
CA ARG A 3 -0.22 -9.83 -18.89
C ARG A 3 0.89 -10.87 -18.78
N TRP A 4 2.12 -10.49 -19.12
CA TRP A 4 3.27 -11.38 -19.01
C TRP A 4 3.62 -11.66 -17.54
N HIS A 5 3.59 -10.64 -16.69
CA HIS A 5 3.85 -10.82 -15.26
C HIS A 5 2.74 -11.59 -14.56
N ALA A 6 1.48 -11.49 -15.00
CA ALA A 6 0.39 -12.33 -14.50
C ALA A 6 0.67 -13.82 -14.76
N TYR A 7 1.10 -14.17 -15.98
CA TYR A 7 1.51 -15.55 -16.29
C TYR A 7 2.67 -16.05 -15.40
N ILE A 8 3.66 -15.19 -15.14
CA ILE A 8 4.75 -15.55 -14.23
C ILE A 8 4.27 -15.66 -12.78
N ASP A 9 3.35 -14.81 -12.33
CA ASP A 9 2.73 -14.92 -11.00
C ASP A 9 1.95 -16.23 -10.85
N ASP A 10 1.22 -16.66 -11.88
CA ASP A 10 0.48 -17.93 -11.87
C ASP A 10 1.40 -19.11 -11.52
N ILE A 11 2.63 -19.15 -12.07
CA ILE A 11 3.64 -20.17 -11.73
C ILE A 11 4.02 -20.10 -10.24
N PHE A 12 4.19 -18.90 -9.69
CA PHE A 12 4.47 -18.74 -8.26
C PHE A 12 3.26 -19.10 -7.38
N GLN A 13 2.04 -18.84 -7.84
CA GLN A 13 0.82 -19.23 -7.13
C GLN A 13 0.65 -20.75 -7.13
N GLU A 14 0.94 -21.44 -8.24
CA GLU A 14 0.95 -22.91 -8.31
C GLU A 14 1.93 -23.51 -7.30
N PHE A 15 3.15 -22.96 -7.22
CA PHE A 15 4.10 -23.38 -6.19
C PHE A 15 3.59 -23.09 -4.77
N LYS A 16 3.07 -21.88 -4.51
CA LYS A 16 2.52 -21.52 -3.18
C LYS A 16 1.35 -22.39 -2.77
N ALA A 17 0.56 -22.88 -3.72
CA ALA A 17 -0.54 -23.81 -3.45
C ALA A 17 -0.06 -25.17 -2.94
N THR A 18 1.21 -25.55 -3.17
CA THR A 18 1.82 -26.76 -2.59
C THR A 18 2.27 -26.57 -1.13
N ILE A 19 2.40 -25.33 -0.67
CA ILE A 19 2.87 -25.02 0.69
C ILE A 19 1.69 -25.18 1.66
N PRO A 20 1.86 -25.89 2.79
CA PRO A 20 0.81 -26.03 3.79
C PRO A 20 0.30 -24.67 4.28
N SER A 21 -1.02 -24.55 4.46
CA SER A 21 -1.61 -23.34 5.04
C SER A 21 -1.08 -23.06 6.44
N TYR A 22 -0.99 -21.78 6.79
CA TYR A 22 -0.61 -21.38 8.14
C TYR A 22 -1.60 -21.92 9.18
N ASN A 23 -1.09 -22.53 10.24
CA ASN A 23 -1.88 -22.98 11.38
C ASN A 23 -2.12 -21.83 12.38
N THR A 24 -2.92 -22.09 13.42
CA THR A 24 -3.25 -21.10 14.45
C THR A 24 -2.03 -20.62 15.22
N GLN A 25 -1.00 -21.46 15.39
CA GLN A 25 0.25 -21.10 16.05
C GLN A 25 1.09 -20.13 15.20
N ASN A 26 1.05 -20.28 13.87
CA ASN A 26 1.78 -19.43 12.93
C ASN A 26 1.14 -18.04 12.77
N LEU A 27 -0.19 -17.95 12.91
CA LEU A 27 -0.95 -16.71 12.80
C LEU A 27 -1.24 -16.03 14.13
N GLY A 28 -1.23 -16.81 15.21
CA GLY A 28 -1.53 -16.35 16.56
C GLY A 28 -0.45 -15.43 17.12
N PHE A 29 -0.88 -14.50 17.96
CA PHE A 29 0.02 -13.72 18.79
C PHE A 29 -0.59 -13.62 20.20
N ASP A 30 -0.26 -14.62 21.03
CA ASP A 30 -0.98 -14.89 22.28
C ASP A 30 -1.01 -13.68 23.23
N ASN A 31 -2.19 -13.46 23.81
CA ASN A 31 -2.52 -12.37 24.73
C ASN A 31 -2.45 -10.96 24.12
N VAL A 32 -2.28 -10.84 22.80
CA VAL A 32 -2.32 -9.55 22.10
C VAL A 32 -3.57 -9.49 21.23
N ARG A 33 -4.39 -8.46 21.43
CA ARG A 33 -5.65 -8.26 20.71
C ARG A 33 -5.69 -6.87 20.09
N VAL A 34 -6.00 -6.81 18.80
CA VAL A 34 -6.33 -5.55 18.13
C VAL A 34 -7.76 -5.18 18.50
N GLN A 35 -7.94 -4.03 19.14
CA GLN A 35 -9.24 -3.53 19.59
C GLN A 35 -9.90 -2.64 18.54
N SER A 36 -9.13 -1.80 17.86
CA SER A 36 -9.62 -0.98 16.77
C SER A 36 -8.52 -0.64 15.77
N VAL A 37 -8.94 -0.41 14.53
CA VAL A 37 -8.12 0.10 13.44
C VAL A 37 -8.90 1.22 12.77
N GLU A 38 -8.29 2.39 12.65
CA GLU A 38 -8.90 3.57 12.07
C GLU A 38 -7.90 4.28 11.16
N VAL A 39 -8.43 4.89 10.08
CA VAL A 39 -7.68 5.83 9.25
C VAL A 39 -8.28 7.22 9.44
N SER A 40 -7.42 8.22 9.64
CA SER A 40 -7.83 9.62 9.75
C SER A 40 -6.93 10.54 8.94
N GLY A 41 -7.52 11.55 8.30
CA GLY A 41 -6.82 12.60 7.58
C GLY A 41 -7.43 13.96 7.91
N THR A 42 -6.62 15.02 7.85
CA THR A 42 -7.09 16.39 8.14
C THR A 42 -8.13 16.79 7.10
N GLY A 43 -9.34 17.14 7.56
CA GLY A 43 -10.44 17.53 6.67
C GLY A 43 -11.09 16.37 5.90
N LEU A 44 -10.75 15.12 6.23
CA LEU A 44 -11.38 13.93 5.63
C LEU A 44 -12.29 13.22 6.64
N PRO A 45 -13.36 12.57 6.17
CA PRO A 45 -14.13 11.63 7.00
C PRO A 45 -13.26 10.50 7.54
N ARG A 46 -13.69 9.92 8.67
CA ARG A 46 -13.04 8.75 9.26
C ARG A 46 -13.12 7.55 8.30
N ASN A 47 -12.03 6.82 8.16
CA ASN A 47 -11.89 5.63 7.31
C ASN A 47 -12.08 5.89 5.81
N GLU A 48 -11.74 7.10 5.36
CA GLU A 48 -11.79 7.47 3.95
C GLU A 48 -10.40 7.87 3.44
N PHE A 49 -10.04 7.34 2.27
CA PHE A 49 -8.86 7.77 1.54
C PHE A 49 -9.28 8.70 0.40
N SER A 50 -8.58 9.82 0.24
CA SER A 50 -8.83 10.77 -0.85
C SER A 50 -7.63 10.85 -1.78
N THR A 51 -7.89 10.76 -3.07
CA THR A 51 -6.89 10.87 -4.14
C THR A 51 -7.23 11.99 -5.10
N PHE A 52 -6.20 12.61 -5.68
CA PHE A 52 -6.35 13.71 -6.62
C PHE A 52 -5.21 13.73 -7.64
N TRP A 53 -5.33 14.57 -8.67
CA TRP A 53 -4.28 14.80 -9.65
C TRP A 53 -3.38 15.95 -9.19
N GLN A 54 -2.07 15.71 -9.18
CA GLN A 54 -1.06 16.73 -8.88
C GLN A 54 -0.19 16.99 -10.11
N GLN A 55 0.14 18.26 -10.35
CA GLN A 55 1.15 18.65 -11.34
C GLN A 55 2.49 18.87 -10.64
N SER A 56 3.54 18.30 -11.23
CA SER A 56 4.92 18.45 -10.76
C SER A 56 5.82 18.81 -11.94
N ASP A 57 6.81 19.64 -11.67
CA ASP A 57 7.81 20.07 -12.64
C ASP A 57 9.14 19.35 -12.35
N VAL A 58 9.76 18.76 -13.37
CA VAL A 58 11.09 18.14 -13.29
C VAL A 58 12.05 18.82 -14.24
N ASP A 59 13.26 19.14 -13.74
CA ASP A 59 14.34 19.69 -14.55
C ASP A 59 15.00 18.57 -15.37
N LEU A 60 14.82 18.61 -16.70
CA LEU A 60 15.34 17.64 -17.65
C LEU A 60 16.68 18.06 -18.28
N SER A 61 17.26 19.19 -17.86
CA SER A 61 18.43 19.79 -18.52
C SER A 61 19.65 18.87 -18.58
N ARG A 62 19.80 17.94 -17.63
CA ARG A 62 20.94 16.99 -17.59
C ARG A 62 20.81 15.79 -18.52
N GLY A 63 19.62 15.56 -19.10
CA GLY A 63 19.36 14.44 -20.00
C GLY A 63 19.29 14.82 -21.48
N LEU A 64 19.50 16.10 -21.81
CA LEU A 64 19.40 16.62 -23.17
C LEU A 64 20.79 16.96 -23.70
N ASP A 65 21.28 16.14 -24.60
CA ASP A 65 22.53 16.42 -25.30
C ASP A 65 22.36 17.61 -26.26
N PHE A 66 23.41 18.42 -26.39
CA PHE A 66 23.55 19.51 -27.37
C PHE A 66 22.59 20.71 -27.25
N LEU A 67 21.90 20.89 -26.12
CA LEU A 67 21.17 22.13 -25.82
C LEU A 67 22.03 23.12 -25.00
N PRO A 68 21.77 24.46 -25.09
CA PRO A 68 22.32 25.43 -24.15
C PRO A 68 22.01 25.00 -22.70
N ARG A 69 22.89 25.33 -21.75
CA ARG A 69 22.76 24.97 -20.31
C ARG A 69 21.66 25.76 -19.58
N GLU A 70 20.53 25.99 -20.24
CA GLU A 70 19.34 26.61 -19.64
C GLU A 70 18.47 25.54 -18.99
N SER A 71 17.71 25.94 -17.97
CA SER A 71 16.82 25.03 -17.27
C SER A 71 15.62 24.66 -18.15
N VAL A 72 15.50 23.40 -18.51
CA VAL A 72 14.36 22.83 -19.23
C VAL A 72 13.47 22.08 -18.25
N PHE A 73 12.32 22.67 -17.90
CA PHE A 73 11.35 22.03 -17.02
C PHE A 73 10.25 21.33 -17.83
N ALA A 74 9.95 20.09 -17.48
CA ALA A 74 8.77 19.38 -17.95
C ALA A 74 7.72 19.29 -16.84
N ARG A 75 6.50 19.73 -17.14
CA ARG A 75 5.34 19.58 -16.28
C ARG A 75 4.59 18.30 -16.63
N PHE A 76 4.31 17.47 -15.63
CA PHE A 76 3.49 16.28 -15.81
C PHE A 76 2.45 16.16 -14.69
N THR A 77 1.35 15.48 -14.99
CA THR A 77 0.26 15.23 -14.05
C THR A 77 0.36 13.78 -13.57
N HIS A 78 0.30 13.57 -12.26
CA HIS A 78 0.36 12.23 -11.66
C HIS A 78 -0.64 12.08 -10.51
N LEU A 79 -0.94 10.83 -10.16
CA LEU A 79 -1.81 10.51 -9.03
C LEU A 79 -1.14 10.95 -7.72
N GLN A 80 -1.95 11.46 -6.79
CA GLN A 80 -1.55 11.82 -5.44
C GLN A 80 -2.66 11.46 -4.45
N HIS A 81 -2.32 11.35 -3.16
CA HIS A 81 -3.29 11.21 -2.08
C HIS A 81 -3.15 12.30 -1.01
N ALA A 82 -4.25 12.56 -0.30
CA ALA A 82 -4.21 13.41 0.89
C ALA A 82 -3.45 12.70 2.03
N PRO A 83 -2.68 13.41 2.87
CA PRO A 83 -2.01 12.81 4.02
C PRO A 83 -3.01 12.19 5.02
N PHE A 84 -2.68 11.01 5.53
CA PHE A 84 -3.50 10.29 6.52
C PHE A 84 -2.62 9.55 7.55
N ASN A 85 -3.22 9.14 8.66
CA ASN A 85 -2.60 8.38 9.73
C ASN A 85 -3.41 7.13 10.05
N TYR A 86 -2.71 6.05 10.44
CA TYR A 86 -3.33 4.87 11.05
C TYR A 86 -3.36 5.04 12.57
N LYS A 87 -4.54 4.84 13.17
CA LYS A 87 -4.70 4.72 14.62
C LYS A 87 -5.13 3.30 14.94
N ILE A 88 -4.22 2.55 15.55
CA ILE A 88 -4.43 1.14 15.90
C ILE A 88 -4.36 1.02 17.42
N THR A 89 -5.45 0.58 18.05
CA THR A 89 -5.48 0.32 19.49
C THR A 89 -5.27 -1.16 19.73
N ILE A 90 -4.25 -1.49 20.53
CA ILE A 90 -3.85 -2.87 20.83
C ILE A 90 -3.87 -3.05 22.34
N GLU A 91 -4.45 -4.15 22.79
CA GLU A 91 -4.42 -4.61 24.17
C GLU A 91 -3.42 -5.77 24.28
N ASN A 92 -2.51 -5.71 25.26
CA ASN A 92 -1.60 -6.81 25.59
C ASN A 92 -1.83 -7.25 27.04
N ASN A 93 -2.42 -8.42 27.21
CA ASN A 93 -2.72 -9.04 28.51
C ASN A 93 -1.64 -10.01 28.98
N GLY A 94 -0.49 -10.06 28.30
CA GLY A 94 0.67 -10.85 28.70
C GLY A 94 1.89 -9.97 28.98
N ASN A 95 3.06 -10.59 29.04
CA ASN A 95 4.32 -9.88 29.25
C ASN A 95 4.64 -8.91 28.10
N GLN A 96 5.38 -7.84 28.43
CA GLN A 96 5.94 -6.91 27.44
C GLN A 96 6.77 -7.67 26.40
N ARG A 97 6.48 -7.40 25.12
CA ARG A 97 7.09 -8.08 23.98
C ARG A 97 7.07 -7.17 22.77
N VAL A 98 7.91 -7.48 21.78
CA VAL A 98 7.95 -6.78 20.50
C VAL A 98 7.09 -7.55 19.50
N GLY A 99 6.24 -6.83 18.77
CA GLY A 99 5.43 -7.37 17.68
C GLY A 99 5.63 -6.55 16.41
N THR A 100 5.25 -7.09 15.26
CA THR A 100 5.26 -6.39 13.98
C THR A 100 3.84 -6.07 13.56
N VAL A 101 3.53 -4.78 13.34
CA VAL A 101 2.28 -4.37 12.70
C VAL A 101 2.46 -4.51 11.18
N ARG A 102 1.64 -5.35 10.54
CA ARG A 102 1.61 -5.54 9.09
C ARG A 102 0.26 -5.07 8.56
N ILE A 103 0.25 -4.05 7.71
CA ILE A 103 -0.98 -3.44 7.16
C ILE A 103 -1.08 -3.81 5.69
N PHE A 104 -2.25 -4.32 5.29
CA PHE A 104 -2.57 -4.66 3.91
C PHE A 104 -3.89 -3.98 3.53
N LEU A 105 -4.04 -3.64 2.24
CA LEU A 105 -5.29 -3.15 1.66
C LEU A 105 -5.66 -4.06 0.49
N GLY A 106 -6.92 -4.48 0.44
CA GLY A 106 -7.47 -5.26 -0.66
C GLY A 106 -8.85 -4.71 -1.05
N PRO A 107 -9.24 -4.80 -2.33
CA PRO A 107 -10.57 -4.38 -2.75
C PRO A 107 -11.62 -5.29 -2.12
N ARG A 108 -12.75 -4.70 -1.71
CA ARG A 108 -13.91 -5.46 -1.22
C ARG A 108 -14.71 -6.11 -2.36
N PHE A 109 -14.63 -5.53 -3.56
CA PHE A 109 -15.42 -5.96 -4.71
C PHE A 109 -14.53 -6.20 -5.92
N ASP A 110 -14.92 -7.17 -6.75
CA ASP A 110 -14.36 -7.40 -8.08
C ASP A 110 -14.86 -6.37 -9.12
N GLU A 111 -14.43 -6.50 -10.37
CA GLU A 111 -14.82 -5.61 -11.47
C GLU A 111 -16.32 -5.66 -11.83
N ARG A 112 -17.03 -6.69 -11.35
CA ARG A 112 -18.48 -6.87 -11.54
C ARG A 112 -19.28 -6.36 -10.33
N GLY A 113 -18.60 -5.89 -9.28
CA GLY A 113 -19.22 -5.42 -8.05
C GLY A 113 -19.58 -6.55 -7.07
N LEU A 114 -19.03 -7.75 -7.25
CA LEU A 114 -19.26 -8.89 -6.36
C LEU A 114 -18.17 -8.97 -5.27
N PRO A 115 -18.49 -9.45 -4.05
CA PRO A 115 -17.51 -9.63 -2.98
C PRO A 115 -16.38 -10.61 -3.30
#